data_AF-A0A0L0F348-F1
#
_entry.id   AF-A0A0L0F348-F1
#
_cell.length_a   1.000
_cell.length_b   1.000
_cell.length_c   1.000
_cell.angle_alpha   90.00
_cell.angle_beta   90.00
_cell.angle_gamma   90.00
#
_symmetry.space_group_name_H-M   'P 1'
#
loop_
_entity.id
_entity.type
_entity.pdbx_description
1 polymer ?
#
loop_
_entity_poly.entity_id
_entity_poly.type
_entity_poly.pdbx_seq_one_letter_code
_entity_poly.pdbx_strand_id
1 'polypeptide(L)'
;LDDLFSLIHFLQVSPYDDYAHWNREILKPFHSTDTVAKETAKVAIKAILSALMLRREKSTLDVDGKPIVVLPPKTVDTMKITASAEEQDFYTALYK
;
A
#
# COMPACT_ATOMS: atom_id res chain seq x y z
N LEU A 1 -3.89 6.39 1.03
CA LEU A 1 -5.34 6.07 1.04
C LEU A 1 -6.08 6.94 0.05
N ASP A 2 -5.63 8.17 -0.14
CA ASP A 2 -6.18 9.08 -1.15
C ASP A 2 -6.07 8.50 -2.57
N ASP A 3 -4.96 7.84 -2.92
CA ASP A 3 -4.82 7.12 -4.19
C ASP A 3 -5.91 6.06 -4.41
N LEU A 4 -6.37 5.41 -3.32
CA LEU A 4 -7.41 4.40 -3.39
C LEU A 4 -8.79 5.03 -3.57
N PHE A 5 -9.04 6.17 -2.92
CA PHE A 5 -10.27 6.93 -3.11
C PHE A 5 -10.44 7.36 -4.56
N SER A 6 -9.40 7.89 -5.20
CA SER A 6 -9.47 8.31 -6.61
C SER A 6 -9.91 7.18 -7.54
N LEU A 7 -9.44 5.95 -7.31
CA LEU A 7 -9.84 4.77 -8.09
C LEU A 7 -11.29 4.35 -7.78
N ILE A 8 -11.69 4.36 -6.51
CA ILE A 8 -13.05 4.00 -6.08
C ILE A 8 -14.08 5.01 -6.60
N HIS A 9 -13.75 6.30 -6.56
CA HIS A 9 -14.57 7.38 -7.12
C HIS A 9 -14.70 7.24 -8.63
N PHE A 10 -13.60 6.96 -9.33
CA PHE A 10 -13.62 6.72 -10.78
C PHE A 10 -14.51 5.51 -11.15
N LEU A 11 -14.47 4.44 -10.37
CA LEU A 11 -15.29 3.24 -10.56
C LEU A 11 -16.73 3.37 -10.04
N GLN A 12 -17.09 4.52 -9.44
CA GLN A 12 -18.45 4.83 -8.95
C GLN A 12 -18.99 3.79 -7.96
N VAL A 13 -18.14 3.34 -7.04
CA VAL A 13 -18.47 2.30 -6.06
C VAL A 13 -19.21 2.91 -4.88
N SER A 14 -20.53 3.02 -5.00
CA SER A 14 -21.39 3.55 -3.93
C SER A 14 -21.43 2.66 -2.68
N PRO A 15 -21.44 3.22 -1.45
CA PRO A 15 -21.40 4.65 -1.11
C PRO A 15 -19.99 5.24 -0.98
N TYR A 16 -18.95 4.47 -1.30
CA TYR A 16 -17.54 4.82 -1.04
C TYR A 16 -16.91 5.74 -2.10
N ASP A 17 -17.62 5.98 -3.21
CA ASP A 17 -17.28 6.98 -4.22
C ASP A 17 -17.53 8.42 -3.73
N ASP A 18 -18.37 8.60 -2.71
CA ASP A 18 -18.52 9.89 -2.02
C ASP A 18 -17.42 10.10 -0.97
N TYR A 19 -16.76 11.25 -1.04
CA TYR A 19 -15.65 11.55 -0.14
C TYR A 19 -16.08 11.68 1.32
N ALA A 20 -17.29 12.15 1.61
CA ALA A 20 -17.75 12.29 3.00
C ALA A 20 -17.94 10.92 3.66
N HIS A 21 -18.46 9.94 2.92
CA HIS A 21 -18.55 8.54 3.34
C HIS A 21 -17.18 7.91 3.50
N TRP A 22 -16.32 8.03 2.48
CA TRP A 22 -14.95 7.53 2.52
C TRP A 22 -14.16 8.08 3.71
N ASN A 23 -14.21 9.39 3.93
CA ASN A 23 -13.47 10.04 5.00
C ASN A 23 -13.95 9.56 6.39
N ARG A 24 -15.25 9.43 6.59
CA ARG A 24 -15.85 9.02 7.86
C ARG A 24 -15.56 7.55 8.19
N GLU A 25 -15.71 6.66 7.22
CA GLU A 25 -15.73 5.22 7.45
C GLU A 25 -14.38 4.54 7.19
N ILE A 26 -13.54 5.14 6.35
CA ILE A 26 -12.26 4.56 5.96
C ILE A 26 -11.08 5.43 6.40
N LEU A 27 -11.01 6.69 5.95
CA LEU A 27 -9.81 7.52 6.19
C LEU A 27 -9.58 7.81 7.67
N LYS A 28 -10.57 8.40 8.36
CA LYS A 28 -10.45 8.72 9.79
C LYS A 28 -10.19 7.48 10.65
N PRO A 29 -10.95 6.37 10.52
CA PRO A 29 -10.71 5.19 11.35
C PRO A 29 -9.36 4.52 11.06
N PHE A 30 -8.88 4.56 9.81
CA PHE A 30 -7.57 4.01 9.47
C PHE A 30 -6.39 4.77 10.10
N HIS A 31 -6.53 6.10 10.24
CA HIS A 31 -5.54 6.96 10.91
C HIS A 31 -5.74 7.06 12.43
N SER A 32 -6.79 6.44 12.97
CA SER A 32 -7.04 6.42 14.42
C SER A 32 -5.95 5.66 15.17
N THR A 33 -5.71 6.08 16.41
CA THR A 33 -4.91 5.33 17.40
C THR A 33 -5.67 4.15 17.98
N ASP A 34 -7.00 4.15 17.84
CA ASP A 34 -7.85 3.01 18.21
C ASP A 34 -7.65 1.85 17.22
N THR A 35 -7.16 0.74 17.76
CA THR A 35 -6.86 -0.48 17.00
C THR A 35 -8.12 -1.11 16.40
N VAL A 36 -9.27 -1.04 17.09
CA VAL A 36 -10.53 -1.63 16.62
C VAL A 36 -11.04 -0.85 15.41
N ALA A 37 -11.04 0.48 15.50
CA ALA A 37 -11.42 1.36 14.41
C ALA A 37 -10.53 1.15 13.16
N LYS A 38 -9.22 1.01 13.37
CA LYS A 38 -8.25 0.78 12.30
C LYS A 38 -8.42 -0.58 11.62
N GLU A 39 -8.64 -1.64 12.40
CA GLU A 39 -8.91 -2.97 11.82
C GLU A 39 -10.24 -3.00 11.07
N THR A 40 -11.27 -2.30 11.56
CA THR A 40 -12.55 -2.19 10.86
C THR A 40 -12.39 -1.53 9.48
N ALA A 41 -11.65 -0.42 9.41
CA ALA A 41 -11.34 0.22 8.12
C ALA A 41 -10.56 -0.71 7.17
N LYS A 42 -9.58 -1.46 7.68
CA LYS A 42 -8.84 -2.43 6.85
C LYS A 42 -9.73 -3.55 6.32
N VAL A 43 -10.64 -4.07 7.14
CA VAL A 43 -11.60 -5.10 6.71
C VAL A 43 -12.52 -4.55 5.62
N ALA A 44 -13.05 -3.34 5.80
CA ALA A 44 -13.89 -2.68 4.80
C ALA A 44 -13.14 -2.48 3.47
N ILE A 45 -11.91 -1.96 3.52
CA ILE A 45 -11.06 -1.81 2.33
C ILE A 45 -10.84 -3.17 1.64
N LYS A 46 -10.49 -4.22 2.39
CA LYS A 46 -10.29 -5.57 1.84
C LYS A 46 -11.56 -6.10 1.18
N ALA A 47 -12.72 -5.90 1.78
CA ALA A 47 -14.00 -6.35 1.22
C ALA A 47 -14.30 -5.64 -0.12
N ILE A 48 -14.20 -4.32 -0.15
CA ILE A 48 -14.39 -3.50 -1.37
C ILE A 48 -13.42 -3.97 -2.45
N LEU A 49 -12.14 -4.05 -2.14
CA LEU A 49 -11.10 -4.41 -3.08
C LEU A 49 -11.22 -5.84 -3.60
N SER A 50 -11.68 -6.78 -2.77
CA SER A 50 -11.88 -8.18 -3.19
C SER A 50 -13.04 -8.34 -4.17
N ALA A 51 -14.04 -7.46 -4.10
CA ALA A 51 -15.14 -7.45 -5.06
C ALA A 51 -14.76 -6.81 -6.41
N LEU A 52 -13.81 -5.86 -6.41
CA LEU A 52 -13.47 -5.07 -7.59
C LEU A 52 -12.22 -5.55 -8.32
N MET A 53 -11.26 -6.16 -7.62
CA MET A 53 -9.95 -6.46 -8.17
C MET A 53 -9.66 -7.95 -8.21
N LEU A 54 -9.06 -8.38 -9.31
CA LEU A 54 -8.36 -9.66 -9.39
C LEU A 54 -6.88 -9.45 -9.06
N ARG A 55 -6.43 -9.93 -7.90
CA ARG A 55 -5.03 -9.88 -7.48
C ARG A 55 -4.41 -11.28 -7.54
N ARG A 56 -3.36 -11.44 -8.33
CA ARG A 56 -2.50 -12.64 -8.38
C ARG A 56 -1.10 -12.28 -7.94
N GLU A 57 -0.46 -13.17 -7.19
CA GLU A 57 0.91 -13.03 -6.73
C GLU A 57 1.84 -13.87 -7.60
N LYS A 58 3.14 -13.57 -7.56
CA LYS A 58 4.17 -14.36 -8.26
C LYS A 58 4.21 -15.82 -7.76
N SER A 59 3.72 -16.05 -6.55
CA SER A 59 3.54 -17.35 -5.89
C SER A 59 2.20 -18.03 -6.20
N THR A 60 1.29 -17.39 -6.93
CA THR A 60 -0.02 -17.98 -7.27
C THR A 60 0.19 -19.25 -8.12
N LEU A 61 -0.58 -20.29 -7.78
CA LEU A 61 -0.60 -21.56 -8.52
C LEU A 61 -1.75 -21.56 -9.53
N ASP A 62 -1.55 -22.26 -10.64
CA ASP A 62 -2.59 -22.56 -11.61
C ASP A 62 -3.48 -23.73 -11.14
N VAL A 63 -4.42 -24.13 -11.99
CA VAL A 63 -5.37 -25.22 -11.72
C VAL A 63 -4.69 -26.58 -11.56
N ASP A 64 -3.48 -26.74 -12.11
CA ASP A 64 -2.68 -27.98 -12.05
C ASP A 64 -1.66 -27.94 -10.89
N GLY A 65 -1.68 -26.90 -10.05
CA GLY A 65 -0.77 -26.72 -8.92
C GLY A 65 0.62 -26.21 -9.30
N LYS A 66 0.81 -25.71 -10.53
CA LYS A 66 2.10 -25.17 -10.99
C LYS A 66 2.13 -23.65 -10.80
N PRO A 67 3.29 -23.03 -10.52
CA PRO A 67 3.41 -21.58 -10.44
C PRO A 67 2.96 -20.91 -11.75
N ILE A 68 2.11 -19.88 -11.67
CA ILE A 68 1.66 -19.14 -12.86
C ILE A 68 2.82 -18.44 -13.59
N VAL A 69 3.93 -18.20 -12.87
CA VAL A 69 5.18 -17.66 -13.40
C VAL A 69 6.35 -18.33 -12.67
N VAL A 70 7.34 -18.80 -13.43
CA VAL A 70 8.62 -19.27 -12.89
C VAL A 70 9.64 -18.14 -12.97
N LEU A 71 10.06 -17.64 -11.81
CA LEU A 71 11.03 -16.55 -11.74
C LEU A 71 12.43 -17.05 -11.38
N PRO A 72 13.48 -16.46 -11.96
CA PRO A 72 14.83 -16.68 -11.46
C PRO A 72 14.98 -16.11 -10.04
N PRO A 73 16.03 -16.52 -9.29
CA PRO A 73 16.32 -15.97 -7.98
C PRO A 73 16.44 -14.44 -8.02
N LYS A 74 15.87 -13.77 -7.00
CA LYS A 74 16.02 -12.33 -6.82
C LYS A 74 17.39 -12.02 -6.19
N THR A 75 18.24 -11.29 -6.91
CA THR A 75 19.47 -10.71 -6.35
C THR A 75 19.19 -9.32 -5.79
N VAL A 76 19.70 -9.01 -4.60
CA VAL A 76 19.60 -7.68 -3.99
C VAL A 76 20.99 -7.24 -3.56
N ASP A 77 21.51 -6.23 -4.26
CA ASP A 77 22.84 -5.68 -3.99
C ASP A 77 22.71 -4.33 -3.31
N THR A 78 23.19 -4.25 -2.07
CA THR A 78 23.24 -3.00 -1.31
C THR A 78 24.63 -2.40 -1.43
N MET A 79 24.76 -1.30 -2.18
CA MET A 79 26.01 -0.56 -2.28
C MET A 79 26.06 0.54 -1.23
N LYS A 80 27.05 0.47 -0.34
CA LYS A 80 27.37 1.58 0.56
C LYS A 80 28.28 2.55 -0.17
N ILE A 81 27.87 3.81 -0.21
CA ILE A 81 28.69 4.90 -0.73
C ILE A 81 29.26 5.71 0.43
N THR A 82 30.47 6.24 0.25
CA THR A 82 31.07 7.20 1.16
C THR A 82 30.70 8.60 0.69
N ALA A 83 30.18 9.42 1.59
CA ALA A 83 29.92 10.82 1.29
C ALA A 83 31.24 11.57 1.02
N SER A 84 31.20 12.55 0.13
CA SER A 84 32.28 13.52 -0.01
C SER A 84 32.47 14.35 1.25
N ALA A 85 33.60 15.05 1.38
CA ALA A 85 33.88 15.89 2.53
C ALA A 85 32.81 16.99 2.68
N GLU A 86 32.40 17.59 1.56
CA GLU A 86 31.39 18.63 1.51
C GLU A 86 29.99 18.11 1.93
N GLU A 87 29.62 16.91 1.47
CA GLU A 87 28.36 16.27 1.86
C GLU A 87 28.36 15.87 3.33
N GLN A 88 29.49 15.37 3.85
CA GLN A 88 29.66 15.00 5.24
C GLN A 88 29.57 16.21 6.16
N ASP A 89 30.20 17.33 5.79
CA ASP A 89 30.16 18.59 6.53
C ASP A 89 28.74 19.18 6.54
N PHE A 90 28.07 19.18 5.39
CA PHE A 90 26.66 19.59 5.28
C PHE A 90 25.75 18.73 6.15
N TYR A 91 25.88 17.40 6.06
CA TYR A 91 25.10 16.47 6.88
C TYR A 91 25.36 16.72 8.37
N THR A 92 26.62 16.89 8.78
CA THR A 92 26.98 17.13 10.18
C THR A 92 26.41 18.45 10.71
N ALA A 93 26.33 19.49 9.88
CA ALA A 93 25.75 20.78 10.24
C ALA A 93 24.23 20.72 10.48
N LEU A 94 23.48 19.85 9.78
CA LEU A 94 22.04 19.68 9.97
C LEU A 94 21.65 19.01 11.29
N TYR A 95 22.56 18.23 11.88
CA TYR A 95 22.33 17.49 13.12
C TYR A 95 22.88 18.20 14.37
N LYS A 96 23.44 19.41 14.22
CA LYS A 96 23.82 20.30 15.33
C LYS A 96 22.71 21.30 15.62
#